data_AF-A0A7S0NP30-F1
#
_entry.id   AF-A0A7S0NP30-F1
#
_cell.length_a   1.000
_cell.length_b   1.000
_cell.length_c   1.000
_cell.angle_alpha   90.00
_cell.angle_beta   90.00
_cell.angle_gamma   90.00
#
_symmetry.space_group_name_H-M   'P 1'
#
loop_
_entity.id
_entity.type
_entity.pdbx_description
1 polymer ?
#
loop_
_entity_poly.entity_id
_entity_poly.type
_entity_poly.pdbx_seq_one_letter_code
_entity_poly.pdbx_strand_id
1 'polypeptide(L)'
;LPISHAIPPTLALVDPRPRVAWWDESNRKWTEDGVSDVDVDRDAARLGFSTTVLERFAVVQSRVAMFPYRSWHVRPAPPVESDAPLSSTFSSVIVSVETNSPALGQTPVEFEVGDGWARLANADELPAPTFVALREMRDVRLPPEALLAELSRRGVHLTPEARDAPFVVETGSKQSAAGVDDGEGIGAGIATKDSANERVACEDVGIIAPGYFVHSSRWCAREPFGTGDLVVRVAEVRDPNLVDPVDVRKIFANEHDPREWRPDRYDWGMRTLLRNERGCAFVDVKDSYASLDDSVAVIVRDGRGERVGAAAVRARREGRTDEGSSPIPAPVYYPDARSTLREGSSRGGRERMDDAAASATATTAETLRLLGVFSFTREREPEPEPEPEPEPEP
;
A
#
# COMPACT_ATOMS: atom_id res chain seq x y z
N LEU A 1 -9.76 -9.79 41.56
CA LEU A 1 -9.71 -8.38 42.01
C LEU A 1 -10.02 -7.49 40.80
N PRO A 2 -11.04 -6.62 40.87
CA PRO A 2 -11.33 -5.69 39.79
C PRO A 2 -10.31 -4.54 39.78
N ILE A 3 -9.83 -4.20 38.59
CA ILE A 3 -8.87 -3.12 38.33
C ILE A 3 -9.46 -2.19 37.27
N SER A 4 -9.26 -0.88 37.42
CA SER A 4 -9.62 0.11 36.40
C SER A 4 -8.53 1.18 36.29
N HIS A 5 -8.04 1.41 35.08
CA HIS A 5 -7.00 2.39 34.78
C HIS A 5 -7.40 3.30 33.61
N ALA A 6 -6.90 4.54 33.64
CA ALA A 6 -6.99 5.43 32.51
C ALA A 6 -6.05 4.97 31.40
N ILE A 7 -6.55 4.97 30.16
CA ILE A 7 -5.74 4.72 28.97
C ILE A 7 -4.91 5.99 28.73
N PRO A 8 -3.59 5.87 28.46
CA PRO A 8 -2.76 7.02 28.13
C PRO A 8 -3.37 7.81 26.96
N PRO A 9 -3.50 9.15 27.06
CA PRO A 9 -4.14 9.95 26.02
C PRO A 9 -3.35 9.97 24.71
N THR A 10 -2.12 9.45 24.71
CA THR A 10 -1.25 9.33 23.54
C THR A 10 -1.39 7.98 22.81
N LEU A 11 -2.15 7.03 23.36
CA LEU A 11 -2.27 5.66 22.84
C LEU A 11 -3.55 5.51 21.98
N ALA A 12 -3.38 5.14 20.72
CA ALA A 12 -4.45 4.67 19.85
C ALA A 12 -4.68 3.16 20.08
N LEU A 13 -5.89 2.82 20.55
CA LEU A 13 -6.34 1.43 20.67
C LEU A 13 -7.02 0.98 19.37
N VAL A 14 -6.19 0.52 18.43
CA VAL A 14 -6.61 0.08 17.09
C VAL A 14 -7.26 -1.30 17.10
N ASP A 15 -6.93 -2.14 18.08
CA ASP A 15 -7.55 -3.46 18.23
C ASP A 15 -9.01 -3.31 18.71
N PRO A 16 -10.00 -3.91 18.04
CA PRO A 16 -11.37 -3.92 18.52
C PRO A 16 -11.53 -4.64 19.87
N ARG A 17 -10.64 -5.59 20.21
CA ARG A 17 -10.66 -6.35 21.46
C ARG A 17 -9.29 -6.24 22.15
N PRO A 18 -8.99 -5.08 22.77
CA PRO A 18 -7.72 -4.88 23.44
C PRO A 18 -7.53 -5.93 24.55
N ARG A 19 -6.30 -6.44 24.68
CA ARG A 19 -5.97 -7.50 25.62
C ARG A 19 -5.11 -6.95 26.75
N VAL A 20 -5.18 -7.57 27.91
CA VAL A 20 -4.36 -7.22 29.06
C VAL A 20 -3.53 -8.42 29.45
N ALA A 21 -2.21 -8.27 29.36
CA ALA A 21 -1.27 -9.33 29.68
C ALA A 21 -0.30 -8.88 30.76
N TRP A 22 0.34 -9.84 31.40
CA TRP A 22 1.48 -9.62 32.29
C TRP A 22 2.66 -10.48 31.82
N TRP A 23 3.87 -10.07 32.20
CA TRP A 23 5.08 -10.78 31.80
C TRP A 23 5.35 -11.95 32.76
N ASP A 24 5.24 -13.18 32.25
CA ASP A 24 5.60 -14.38 33.00
C ASP A 24 7.10 -14.62 32.88
N GLU A 25 7.83 -14.27 33.95
CA GLU A 25 9.29 -14.42 34.01
C GLU A 25 9.74 -15.89 33.90
N SER A 26 8.93 -16.85 34.35
CA SER A 26 9.28 -18.27 34.32
C SER A 26 9.31 -18.81 32.90
N ASN A 27 8.36 -18.38 32.08
CA ASN A 27 8.24 -18.79 30.68
C ASN A 27 8.78 -17.74 29.69
N ARG A 28 9.23 -16.58 30.18
CA ARG A 28 9.72 -15.44 29.40
C ARG A 28 8.78 -15.06 28.26
N LYS A 29 7.49 -14.95 28.57
CA LYS A 29 6.43 -14.61 27.62
C LYS A 29 5.39 -13.68 28.24
N TRP A 30 4.72 -12.91 27.40
CA TRP A 30 3.48 -12.25 27.80
C TRP A 30 2.37 -13.31 27.92
N THR A 31 1.62 -13.29 29.01
CA THR A 31 0.47 -14.18 29.23
C THR A 31 -0.74 -13.42 29.75
N GLU A 32 -1.92 -13.95 29.45
CA GLU A 32 -3.23 -13.45 29.91
C GLU A 32 -3.79 -14.32 31.04
N ASP A 33 -3.03 -15.33 31.48
CA ASP A 33 -3.45 -16.26 32.52
C ASP A 33 -3.84 -15.52 33.79
N GLY A 34 -5.05 -15.81 34.29
CA GLY A 34 -5.60 -15.17 35.47
C GLY A 34 -6.12 -13.74 35.25
N VAL A 35 -6.19 -13.25 34.01
CA VAL A 35 -6.90 -12.03 33.62
C VAL A 35 -8.24 -12.38 32.98
N SER A 36 -9.32 -11.69 33.37
CA SER A 36 -10.67 -11.87 32.84
C SER A 36 -11.42 -10.55 32.74
N ASP A 37 -12.60 -10.56 32.12
CA ASP A 37 -13.55 -9.43 32.08
C ASP A 37 -12.92 -8.12 31.58
N VAL A 38 -12.07 -8.22 30.55
CA VAL A 38 -11.43 -7.05 29.94
C VAL A 38 -12.47 -6.24 29.20
N ASP A 39 -12.66 -5.00 29.62
CA ASP A 39 -13.62 -4.05 29.06
C ASP A 39 -12.95 -2.70 28.83
N VAL A 40 -13.29 -2.05 27.72
CA VAL A 40 -12.76 -0.72 27.36
C VAL A 40 -13.90 0.24 27.11
N ASP A 41 -13.99 1.22 27.98
CA ASP A 41 -14.80 2.41 27.79
C ASP A 41 -13.97 3.42 26.97
N ARG A 42 -14.23 3.45 25.65
CA ARG A 42 -13.54 4.35 24.72
C ARG A 42 -13.91 5.82 24.92
N ASP A 43 -15.10 6.10 25.43
CA ASP A 43 -15.59 7.46 25.64
C ASP A 43 -14.95 8.06 26.91
N ALA A 44 -14.84 7.27 27.97
CA ALA A 44 -14.14 7.66 29.19
C ALA A 44 -12.61 7.46 29.12
N ALA A 45 -12.11 6.84 28.05
CA ALA A 45 -10.71 6.39 27.90
C ALA A 45 -10.24 5.56 29.12
N ARG A 46 -11.04 4.56 29.50
CA ARG A 46 -10.73 3.65 30.63
C ARG A 46 -10.71 2.20 30.21
N LEU A 47 -9.79 1.47 30.81
CA LEU A 47 -9.67 0.02 30.70
C LEU A 47 -9.98 -0.59 32.06
N GLY A 48 -10.95 -1.49 32.09
CA GLY A 48 -11.30 -2.33 33.23
C GLY A 48 -10.92 -3.78 32.98
N PHE A 49 -10.47 -4.49 34.01
CA PHE A 49 -10.29 -5.94 33.97
C PHE A 49 -10.30 -6.55 35.37
N SER A 50 -10.57 -7.85 35.45
CA SER A 50 -10.44 -8.65 36.66
C SER A 50 -9.14 -9.45 36.61
N THR A 51 -8.49 -9.63 37.75
CA THR A 51 -7.30 -10.50 37.85
C THR A 51 -7.21 -11.32 39.13
N THR A 52 -6.61 -12.50 39.07
CA THR A 52 -6.20 -13.32 40.21
C THR A 52 -4.70 -13.24 40.51
N VAL A 53 -3.94 -12.50 39.70
CA VAL A 53 -2.49 -12.36 39.78
C VAL A 53 -2.12 -10.94 40.23
N LEU A 54 -1.05 -10.80 41.02
CA LEU A 54 -0.52 -9.50 41.44
C LEU A 54 0.79 -9.20 40.72
N GLU A 55 0.70 -8.67 39.50
CA GLU A 55 1.85 -8.40 38.63
C GLU A 55 1.74 -7.04 37.91
N ARG A 56 2.76 -6.72 37.10
CA ARG A 56 2.71 -5.56 36.20
C ARG A 56 1.97 -5.93 34.92
N PHE A 57 0.85 -5.26 34.68
CA PHE A 57 0.02 -5.45 33.50
C PHE A 57 0.37 -4.46 32.40
N ALA A 58 0.19 -4.89 31.15
CA ALA A 58 0.30 -4.06 29.97
C ALA A 58 -0.91 -4.28 29.05
N VAL A 59 -1.28 -3.23 28.33
CA VAL A 59 -2.20 -3.37 27.20
C VAL A 59 -1.42 -3.92 26.02
N VAL A 60 -1.89 -5.02 25.46
CA VAL A 60 -1.28 -5.67 24.30
C VAL A 60 -2.20 -5.53 23.10
N GLN A 61 -1.64 -5.10 21.98
CA GLN A 61 -2.33 -4.98 20.70
C GLN A 61 -1.63 -5.84 19.66
N SER A 62 -2.41 -6.39 18.72
CA SER A 62 -1.83 -7.14 17.61
C SER A 62 -0.90 -6.25 16.78
N ARG A 63 0.33 -6.75 16.54
CA ARG A 63 1.27 -6.11 15.59
C ARG A 63 0.69 -6.07 14.18
N VAL A 64 -0.12 -7.06 13.82
CA VAL A 64 -0.69 -7.18 12.48
C VAL A 64 -2.05 -6.47 12.34
N ALA A 65 -2.49 -5.68 13.33
CA ALA A 65 -3.81 -5.05 13.34
C ALA A 65 -4.08 -4.10 12.16
N MET A 66 -3.02 -3.57 11.53
CA MET A 66 -3.13 -2.66 10.38
C MET A 66 -3.06 -3.41 9.03
N PHE A 67 -2.88 -4.73 9.04
CA PHE A 67 -2.57 -5.54 7.88
C PHE A 67 -3.66 -6.59 7.58
N PRO A 68 -3.73 -7.10 6.33
CA PRO A 68 -3.00 -6.61 5.16
C PRO A 68 -3.47 -5.20 4.77
N TYR A 69 -2.66 -4.44 4.03
CA TYR A 69 -3.17 -3.24 3.38
C TYR A 69 -4.17 -3.62 2.30
N ARG A 70 -5.25 -2.88 2.18
CA ARG A 70 -6.22 -3.04 1.09
C ARG A 70 -5.66 -2.46 -0.20
N SER A 71 -4.98 -1.33 -0.14
CA SER A 71 -4.32 -0.70 -1.30
C SER A 71 -3.26 0.28 -0.80
N TRP A 72 -2.43 0.77 -1.70
CA TRP A 72 -1.54 1.91 -1.44
C TRP A 72 -1.32 2.73 -2.71
N HIS A 73 -0.96 3.98 -2.55
CA HIS A 73 -0.52 4.81 -3.67
C HIS A 73 0.50 5.87 -3.25
N VAL A 74 1.18 6.42 -4.25
CA VAL A 74 2.11 7.54 -4.14
C VAL A 74 1.69 8.58 -5.16
N ARG A 75 1.70 9.84 -4.73
CA ARG A 75 1.41 10.99 -5.58
C ARG A 75 2.36 12.15 -5.32
N PRO A 76 2.64 13.01 -6.32
CA PRO A 76 3.26 14.30 -6.05
C PRO A 76 2.44 15.08 -5.01
N ALA A 77 3.10 15.70 -4.05
CA ALA A 77 2.42 16.65 -3.16
C ALA A 77 2.21 17.97 -3.90
N PRO A 78 1.11 18.70 -3.64
CA PRO A 78 0.99 20.06 -4.12
C PRO A 78 2.15 20.90 -3.56
N PRO A 79 2.67 21.88 -4.32
CA PRO A 79 3.65 22.83 -3.83
C PRO A 79 3.09 23.52 -2.57
N VAL A 80 3.89 23.55 -1.51
CA VAL A 80 3.55 24.37 -0.35
C VAL A 80 3.63 25.83 -0.81
N GLU A 81 2.55 26.60 -0.65
CA GLU A 81 2.57 28.06 -0.81
C GLU A 81 3.70 28.62 0.05
N SER A 82 4.84 28.89 -0.58
CA SER A 82 5.97 29.54 0.05
C SER A 82 6.46 30.62 -0.89
N ASP A 83 6.84 31.77 -0.33
CA ASP A 83 7.44 32.90 -1.04
C ASP A 83 8.83 32.57 -1.65
N ALA A 84 9.18 31.29 -1.78
CA ALA A 84 10.44 30.83 -2.35
C ALA A 84 10.39 30.90 -3.89
N PRO A 85 11.49 31.32 -4.55
CA PRO A 85 11.54 31.45 -5.99
C PRO A 85 11.21 30.13 -6.71
N LEU A 86 10.48 30.25 -7.82
CA LEU A 86 9.89 29.25 -8.75
C LEU A 86 10.77 28.08 -9.25
N SER A 87 11.96 27.87 -8.67
CA SER A 87 12.93 26.85 -9.08
C SER A 87 13.01 25.65 -8.12
N SER A 88 12.12 25.51 -7.13
CA SER A 88 12.15 24.40 -6.13
C SER A 88 10.78 23.74 -5.87
N THR A 89 9.94 23.71 -6.90
CA THR A 89 8.48 23.63 -6.79
C THR A 89 7.91 22.24 -6.48
N PHE A 90 8.72 21.19 -6.31
CA PHE A 90 8.25 19.81 -6.01
C PHE A 90 9.17 19.12 -5.00
N SER A 91 9.07 19.48 -3.72
CA SER A 91 9.99 18.98 -2.67
C SER A 91 9.52 17.71 -1.95
N SER A 92 8.27 17.30 -2.15
CA SER A 92 7.66 16.19 -1.42
C SER A 92 6.61 15.42 -2.25
N VAL A 93 6.30 14.21 -1.78
CA VAL A 93 5.26 13.31 -2.29
C VAL A 93 4.36 12.89 -1.13
N ILE A 94 3.13 12.47 -1.43
CA ILE A 94 2.25 11.81 -0.47
C ILE A 94 2.27 10.31 -0.73
N VAL A 95 2.60 9.53 0.31
CA VAL A 95 2.46 8.07 0.36
C VAL A 95 1.22 7.76 1.19
N SER A 96 0.26 7.04 0.61
CA SER A 96 -1.03 6.73 1.23
C SER A 96 -1.21 5.22 1.31
N VAL A 97 -1.55 4.71 2.50
CA VAL A 97 -1.85 3.28 2.71
C VAL A 97 -3.26 3.10 3.26
N GLU A 98 -4.06 2.29 2.57
CA GLU A 98 -5.39 1.89 3.05
C GLU A 98 -5.25 0.60 3.85
N THR A 99 -5.55 0.66 5.14
CA THR A 99 -5.37 -0.48 6.04
C THR A 99 -6.63 -1.34 6.10
N ASN A 100 -6.49 -2.57 6.60
CA ASN A 100 -7.66 -3.40 6.89
C ASN A 100 -8.22 -3.21 8.31
N SER A 101 -7.65 -2.27 9.09
CA SER A 101 -8.08 -2.00 10.46
C SER A 101 -9.51 -1.42 10.49
N PRO A 102 -10.45 -2.05 11.22
CA PRO A 102 -11.80 -1.49 11.40
C PRO A 102 -11.78 -0.10 12.04
N ALA A 103 -10.77 0.22 12.84
CA ALA A 103 -10.65 1.51 13.51
C ALA A 103 -10.49 2.68 12.52
N LEU A 104 -9.89 2.44 11.35
CA LEU A 104 -9.69 3.45 10.31
C LEU A 104 -10.84 3.50 9.30
N GLY A 105 -11.70 2.47 9.24
CA GLY A 105 -12.80 2.41 8.28
C GLY A 105 -12.32 2.44 6.82
N GLN A 106 -12.53 3.57 6.15
CA GLN A 106 -12.10 3.86 4.78
C GLN A 106 -11.06 4.99 4.69
N THR A 107 -10.65 5.53 5.85
CA THR A 107 -9.67 6.62 5.93
C THR A 107 -8.26 6.03 5.78
N PRO A 108 -7.48 6.42 4.76
CA PRO A 108 -6.09 5.98 4.65
C PRO A 108 -5.21 6.63 5.72
N VAL A 109 -4.01 6.09 5.91
CA VAL A 109 -2.93 6.80 6.62
C VAL A 109 -2.04 7.44 5.57
N GLU A 110 -1.93 8.77 5.59
CA GLU A 110 -1.15 9.51 4.61
C GLU A 110 0.12 10.08 5.21
N PHE A 111 1.23 9.91 4.50
CA PHE A 111 2.54 10.42 4.84
C PHE A 111 2.98 11.43 3.79
N GLU A 112 3.30 12.65 4.20
CA GLU A 112 4.06 13.54 3.33
C GLU A 112 5.54 13.24 3.52
N VAL A 113 6.23 12.97 2.42
CA VAL A 113 7.62 12.55 2.39
C VAL A 113 8.41 13.53 1.54
N GLY A 114 9.42 14.17 2.13
CA GLY A 114 10.32 15.11 1.44
C GLY A 114 11.79 14.73 1.61
N ASP A 115 12.66 15.72 1.46
CA ASP A 115 14.10 15.55 1.56
C ASP A 115 14.58 15.15 2.98
N GLY A 116 14.73 13.85 3.23
CA GLY A 116 15.24 13.31 4.50
C GLY A 116 14.22 13.25 5.63
N TRP A 117 12.96 13.59 5.38
CA TRP A 117 11.90 13.63 6.37
C TRP A 117 10.58 13.07 5.84
N ALA A 118 9.77 12.58 6.77
CA ALA A 118 8.37 12.25 6.59
C ALA A 118 7.55 12.85 7.74
N ARG A 119 6.26 13.08 7.52
CA ARG A 119 5.28 13.44 8.57
C ARG A 119 3.92 12.83 8.29
N LEU A 120 3.08 12.72 9.32
CA LEU A 120 1.69 12.28 9.18
C LEU A 120 0.85 13.42 8.57
N ALA A 121 0.46 13.29 7.30
CA ALA A 121 -0.16 14.36 6.52
C ALA A 121 -1.63 14.59 6.89
N ASN A 122 -2.37 13.51 7.18
CA ASN A 122 -3.82 13.56 7.41
C ASN A 122 -4.21 13.31 8.88
N ALA A 123 -3.36 13.70 9.83
CA ALA A 123 -3.56 13.44 11.26
C ALA A 123 -4.92 13.90 11.80
N ASP A 124 -5.44 15.02 11.30
CA ASP A 124 -6.73 15.60 11.72
C ASP A 124 -7.95 14.83 11.18
N GLU A 125 -7.77 14.13 10.07
CA GLU A 125 -8.80 13.38 9.35
C GLU A 125 -8.95 11.94 9.89
N LEU A 126 -8.01 11.47 10.70
CA LEU A 126 -8.07 10.15 11.30
C LEU A 126 -9.27 10.04 12.28
N PRO A 127 -10.00 8.91 12.30
CA PRO A 127 -11.23 8.78 13.07
C PRO A 127 -11.07 8.97 14.59
N ALA A 128 -11.96 9.77 15.16
CA ALA A 128 -12.13 9.89 16.60
C ALA A 128 -13.02 8.74 17.16
N PRO A 129 -12.89 8.39 18.45
CA PRO A 129 -11.90 8.90 19.42
C PRO A 129 -10.51 8.24 19.29
N THR A 130 -10.40 7.13 18.56
CA THR A 130 -9.22 6.26 18.54
C THR A 130 -7.90 6.97 18.19
N PHE A 131 -7.91 7.87 17.22
CA PHE A 131 -6.67 8.49 16.68
C PHE A 131 -6.50 9.96 17.06
N VAL A 132 -7.31 10.50 17.98
CA VAL A 132 -7.21 11.92 18.40
C VAL A 132 -5.81 12.26 18.92
N ALA A 133 -5.17 11.30 19.58
CA ALA A 133 -3.79 11.34 20.07
C ALA A 133 -2.73 11.65 19.00
N LEU A 134 -3.03 11.37 17.73
CA LEU A 134 -2.09 11.53 16.63
C LEU A 134 -2.11 12.93 16.01
N ARG A 135 -3.10 13.77 16.34
CA ARG A 135 -3.19 15.15 15.85
C ARG A 135 -1.95 15.99 16.19
N GLU A 136 -1.34 15.73 17.35
CA GLU A 136 -0.08 16.35 17.75
C GLU A 136 1.09 16.03 16.82
N MET A 137 1.00 14.98 16.00
CA MET A 137 2.05 14.57 15.07
C MET A 137 1.94 15.22 13.68
N ARG A 138 0.89 16.00 13.41
CA ARG A 138 0.62 16.63 12.10
C ARG A 138 1.80 17.40 11.51
N ASP A 139 2.45 18.19 12.36
CA ASP A 139 3.55 19.08 11.95
C ASP A 139 4.93 18.54 12.37
N VAL A 140 4.98 17.31 12.88
CA VAL A 140 6.21 16.66 13.33
C VAL A 140 6.91 15.99 12.14
N ARG A 141 7.98 16.62 11.67
CA ARG A 141 8.88 16.08 10.63
C ARG A 141 9.99 15.25 11.26
N LEU A 142 10.05 13.98 10.90
CA LEU A 142 11.06 13.02 11.39
C LEU A 142 11.60 12.20 10.22
N PRO A 143 12.79 11.58 10.35
CA PRO A 143 13.18 10.50 9.44
C PRO A 143 12.09 9.40 9.41
N PRO A 144 11.83 8.75 8.26
CA PRO A 144 10.76 7.77 8.12
C PRO A 144 10.73 6.69 9.21
N GLU A 145 11.88 6.13 9.56
CA GLU A 145 12.02 5.12 10.60
C GLU A 145 11.59 5.64 11.99
N ALA A 146 12.00 6.86 12.34
CA ALA A 146 11.64 7.49 13.60
C ALA A 146 10.15 7.85 13.66
N LEU A 147 9.56 8.30 12.54
CA LEU A 147 8.12 8.57 12.44
C LEU A 147 7.31 7.29 12.66
N LEU A 148 7.63 6.22 11.95
CA LEU A 148 6.91 4.95 12.05
C LEU A 148 7.11 4.29 13.43
N ALA A 149 8.29 4.45 14.04
CA ALA A 149 8.53 4.01 15.41
C ALA A 149 7.72 4.81 16.44
N GLU A 150 7.53 6.13 16.24
CA GLU A 150 6.66 6.96 17.08
C GLU A 150 5.20 6.54 16.93
N LEU A 151 4.71 6.34 15.70
CA LEU A 151 3.35 5.83 15.46
C LEU A 151 3.14 4.46 16.12
N SER A 152 4.13 3.55 16.01
CA SER A 152 4.06 2.25 16.67
C SER A 152 4.02 2.37 18.19
N ARG A 153 4.75 3.31 18.80
CA ARG A 153 4.68 3.58 20.25
C ARG A 153 3.33 4.14 20.68
N ARG A 154 2.63 4.82 19.77
CA ARG A 154 1.26 5.30 19.96
C ARG A 154 0.20 4.27 19.55
N GLY A 155 0.58 3.01 19.29
CA GLY A 155 -0.36 1.93 19.00
C GLY A 155 -0.73 1.75 17.54
N VAL A 156 -0.14 2.52 16.62
CA VAL A 156 -0.33 2.39 15.17
C VAL A 156 0.90 1.77 14.53
N HIS A 157 0.93 0.44 14.47
CA HIS A 157 2.07 -0.30 13.91
C HIS A 157 1.94 -0.48 12.40
N LEU A 158 2.86 0.11 11.64
CA LEU A 158 2.88 0.11 10.18
C LEU A 158 4.23 -0.37 9.60
N THR A 159 5.07 -1.02 10.42
CA THR A 159 6.39 -1.53 10.01
C THR A 159 6.43 -3.05 10.11
N PRO A 160 5.79 -3.76 9.17
CA PRO A 160 5.69 -5.20 9.26
C PRO A 160 7.05 -5.85 9.01
N GLU A 161 7.27 -6.99 9.64
CA GLU A 161 8.45 -7.83 9.44
C GLU A 161 8.05 -9.18 8.82
N ALA A 162 9.00 -9.89 8.21
CA ALA A 162 8.73 -11.20 7.61
C ALA A 162 8.10 -12.20 8.62
N ARG A 163 8.43 -12.08 9.91
CA ARG A 163 7.84 -12.89 10.99
C ARG A 163 6.36 -12.58 11.26
N ASP A 164 5.87 -11.42 10.84
CA ASP A 164 4.48 -11.01 11.03
C ASP A 164 3.58 -11.64 9.94
N ALA A 165 4.14 -11.99 8.78
CA ALA A 165 3.40 -12.49 7.61
C ALA A 165 2.49 -13.71 7.87
N PRO A 166 2.89 -14.74 8.66
CA PRO A 166 2.02 -15.86 8.99
C PRO A 166 0.75 -15.48 9.77
N PHE A 167 0.76 -14.32 10.45
CA PHE A 167 -0.35 -13.86 11.28
C PHE A 167 -1.27 -12.88 10.55
N VAL A 168 -0.90 -12.44 9.34
CA VAL A 168 -1.73 -11.58 8.51
C VAL A 168 -2.75 -12.43 7.78
N VAL A 169 -4.01 -12.37 8.22
CA VAL A 169 -5.11 -13.17 7.65
C VAL A 169 -5.91 -12.33 6.65
N GLU A 170 -6.18 -12.90 5.47
CA GLU A 170 -7.08 -12.29 4.49
C GLU A 170 -8.53 -12.35 4.97
N THR A 171 -9.18 -11.19 5.09
CA THR A 171 -10.62 -11.13 5.39
C THR A 171 -11.40 -11.71 4.21
N GLY A 172 -11.89 -12.95 4.34
CA GLY A 172 -12.74 -13.60 3.32
C GLY A 172 -12.42 -15.07 3.04
N SER A 173 -11.34 -15.63 3.59
CA SER A 173 -11.12 -17.08 3.52
C SER A 173 -12.25 -17.77 4.29
N LYS A 174 -13.14 -18.48 3.58
CA LYS A 174 -14.17 -19.32 4.18
C LYS A 174 -13.49 -20.27 5.16
N GLN A 175 -13.59 -20.00 6.47
CA GLN A 175 -13.34 -21.02 7.47
C GLN A 175 -14.35 -22.13 7.21
N SER A 176 -13.88 -23.29 6.78
CA SER A 176 -14.69 -24.49 6.82
C SER A 176 -15.09 -24.71 8.28
N ALA A 177 -16.38 -24.58 8.57
CA ALA A 177 -16.97 -24.87 9.86
C ALA A 177 -16.83 -26.38 10.14
N ALA A 178 -15.70 -26.79 10.71
CA ALA A 178 -15.52 -28.09 11.32
C ALA A 178 -14.37 -28.03 12.33
N GLY A 179 -14.69 -28.21 13.61
CA GLY A 179 -13.73 -28.57 14.65
C GLY A 179 -13.49 -27.49 15.69
N VAL A 180 -14.14 -27.66 16.84
CA VAL A 180 -13.65 -27.14 18.12
C VAL A 180 -12.36 -27.89 18.41
N ASP A 181 -11.22 -27.20 18.38
CA ASP A 181 -9.97 -27.69 18.99
C ASP A 181 -9.11 -26.50 19.39
N ASP A 182 -8.49 -26.59 20.57
CA ASP A 182 -7.78 -25.53 21.29
C ASP A 182 -6.39 -25.22 20.68
N GLY A 183 -6.34 -24.98 19.37
CA GLY A 183 -5.15 -24.56 18.63
C GLY A 183 -5.46 -23.36 17.76
N GLU A 184 -4.68 -22.28 17.91
CA GLU A 184 -4.70 -21.09 17.06
C GLU A 184 -4.90 -21.48 15.58
N GLY A 185 -6.08 -21.16 15.04
CA GLY A 185 -6.37 -21.35 13.62
C GLY A 185 -5.51 -20.40 12.80
N ILE A 186 -4.32 -20.86 12.40
CA ILE A 186 -3.44 -20.14 11.48
C ILE A 186 -4.13 -20.16 10.12
N GLY A 187 -4.88 -19.09 9.80
CA GLY A 187 -5.24 -18.80 8.42
C GLY A 187 -3.96 -18.79 7.57
N ALA A 188 -4.04 -19.19 6.31
CA ALA A 188 -2.88 -19.15 5.42
C ALA A 188 -2.37 -17.71 5.34
N GLY A 189 -1.29 -17.40 6.08
CA GLY A 189 -0.72 -16.07 6.14
C GLY A 189 -0.25 -15.60 4.76
N ILE A 190 0.15 -14.34 4.68
CA ILE A 190 0.57 -13.78 3.39
C ILE A 190 1.96 -14.29 2.99
N ALA A 191 2.13 -14.60 1.70
CA ALA A 191 3.46 -14.80 1.13
C ALA A 191 4.13 -13.44 0.87
N THR A 192 5.33 -13.24 1.43
CA THR A 192 6.14 -12.04 1.23
C THR A 192 6.86 -12.07 -0.12
N LYS A 193 7.13 -10.89 -0.65
CA LYS A 193 7.94 -10.72 -1.87
C LYS A 193 9.42 -10.92 -1.58
N ASP A 194 10.19 -11.14 -2.64
CA ASP A 194 11.64 -11.15 -2.53
C ASP A 194 12.14 -9.77 -2.07
N SER A 195 12.88 -9.77 -0.96
CA SER A 195 13.33 -8.52 -0.31
C SER A 195 14.28 -7.68 -1.17
N ALA A 196 15.08 -8.31 -2.05
CA ALA A 196 15.99 -7.59 -2.93
C ALA A 196 15.21 -6.92 -4.06
N ASN A 197 14.20 -7.60 -4.60
CA ASN A 197 13.28 -7.05 -5.59
C ASN A 197 12.43 -5.92 -5.01
N GLU A 198 11.90 -6.09 -3.79
CA GLU A 198 11.09 -5.09 -3.12
C GLU A 198 11.90 -3.80 -2.87
N ARG A 199 13.15 -3.92 -2.40
CA ARG A 199 14.04 -2.77 -2.24
C ARG A 199 14.20 -1.98 -3.54
N VAL A 200 14.48 -2.67 -4.64
CA VAL A 200 14.64 -2.01 -5.94
C VAL A 200 13.33 -1.37 -6.40
N ALA A 201 12.20 -2.06 -6.28
CA ALA A 201 10.93 -1.51 -6.73
C ALA A 201 10.57 -0.24 -5.96
N CYS A 202 10.87 -0.19 -4.65
CA CYS A 202 10.73 1.03 -3.87
C CYS A 202 11.66 2.15 -4.37
N GLU A 203 12.90 1.85 -4.76
CA GLU A 203 13.82 2.81 -5.39
C GLU A 203 13.23 3.36 -6.70
N ASP A 204 12.74 2.49 -7.58
CA ASP A 204 12.09 2.88 -8.85
C ASP A 204 10.85 3.75 -8.60
N VAL A 205 9.99 3.39 -7.64
CA VAL A 205 8.81 4.18 -7.25
C VAL A 205 9.24 5.55 -6.76
N GLY A 206 10.26 5.63 -5.89
CA GLY A 206 10.78 6.90 -5.38
C GLY A 206 11.34 7.82 -6.46
N ILE A 207 11.87 7.26 -7.55
CA ILE A 207 12.39 8.03 -8.68
C ILE A 207 11.26 8.66 -9.51
N ILE A 208 10.15 7.94 -9.69
CA ILE A 208 9.07 8.37 -10.59
C ILE A 208 7.95 9.14 -9.85
N ALA A 209 7.80 8.93 -8.55
CA ALA A 209 6.76 9.55 -7.72
C ALA A 209 6.62 11.08 -7.84
N PRO A 210 7.69 11.87 -8.06
CA PRO A 210 7.55 13.32 -8.27
C PRO A 210 6.78 13.70 -9.55
N GLY A 211 6.73 12.82 -10.55
CA GLY A 211 6.06 13.06 -11.84
C GLY A 211 4.82 12.20 -12.09
N TYR A 212 4.59 11.19 -11.26
CA TYR A 212 3.64 10.11 -11.54
C TYR A 212 2.81 9.75 -10.31
N PHE A 213 1.53 9.42 -10.54
CA PHE A 213 0.82 8.53 -9.62
C PHE A 213 1.38 7.14 -9.77
N VAL A 214 1.58 6.49 -8.63
CA VAL A 214 1.90 5.08 -8.53
C VAL A 214 0.90 4.45 -7.60
N HIS A 215 0.24 3.37 -8.01
CA HIS A 215 -0.77 2.69 -7.22
C HIS A 215 -0.46 1.20 -7.16
N SER A 216 -0.81 0.56 -6.05
CA SER A 216 -0.78 -0.89 -5.89
C SER A 216 -1.58 -1.59 -7.00
N SER A 217 -1.29 -2.86 -7.28
CA SER A 217 -2.08 -3.68 -8.21
C SER A 217 -2.55 -4.94 -7.50
N ARG A 218 -3.80 -5.37 -7.72
CA ARG A 218 -4.33 -6.61 -7.14
C ARG A 218 -3.58 -7.84 -7.62
N TRP A 219 -2.97 -7.75 -8.81
CA TRP A 219 -2.17 -8.81 -9.39
C TRP A 219 -0.82 -8.97 -8.72
N CYS A 220 -0.33 -7.94 -8.02
CA CYS A 220 0.93 -8.05 -7.29
C CYS A 220 0.86 -9.19 -6.27
N ALA A 221 -0.27 -9.42 -5.62
CA ALA A 221 -0.40 -10.45 -4.60
C ALA A 221 -0.87 -11.83 -5.11
N ARG A 222 -1.16 -11.97 -6.41
CA ARG A 222 -1.97 -13.07 -6.93
C ARG A 222 -1.34 -13.74 -8.14
N GLU A 223 -1.77 -14.98 -8.39
CA GLU A 223 -1.44 -15.63 -9.65
C GLU A 223 -1.91 -14.80 -10.86
N PRO A 224 -1.12 -14.77 -11.96
CA PRO A 224 0.07 -15.59 -12.22
C PRO A 224 1.38 -15.07 -11.59
N PHE A 225 1.37 -13.96 -10.87
CA PHE A 225 2.57 -13.28 -10.37
C PHE A 225 3.04 -13.87 -9.04
N GLY A 226 4.30 -14.32 -9.01
CA GLY A 226 4.90 -15.00 -7.86
C GLY A 226 5.57 -14.05 -6.86
N THR A 227 6.31 -14.58 -5.90
CA THR A 227 7.04 -13.77 -4.90
C THR A 227 8.16 -12.92 -5.51
N GLY A 228 8.65 -13.27 -6.70
CA GLY A 228 9.66 -12.49 -7.43
C GLY A 228 9.10 -11.38 -8.33
N ASP A 229 7.78 -11.34 -8.54
CA ASP A 229 7.14 -10.41 -9.45
C ASP A 229 6.51 -9.25 -8.68
N LEU A 230 6.75 -8.02 -9.09
CA LEU A 230 6.17 -6.82 -8.49
C LEU A 230 5.35 -6.09 -9.55
N VAL A 231 4.16 -5.65 -9.18
CA VAL A 231 3.21 -5.04 -10.12
C VAL A 231 2.63 -3.80 -9.48
N VAL A 232 2.65 -2.70 -10.22
CA VAL A 232 2.01 -1.44 -9.86
C VAL A 232 1.22 -0.92 -11.06
N ARG A 233 0.52 0.19 -10.85
CA ARG A 233 -0.14 0.97 -11.89
C ARG A 233 0.43 2.37 -11.83
N VAL A 234 0.69 3.01 -12.98
CA VAL A 234 1.21 4.39 -12.98
C VAL A 234 0.50 5.27 -13.99
N ALA A 235 0.35 6.54 -13.63
CA ALA A 235 -0.22 7.58 -14.49
C ALA A 235 0.60 8.86 -14.36
N GLU A 236 0.89 9.54 -15.47
CA GLU A 236 1.63 10.80 -15.42
C GLU A 236 0.74 11.93 -14.89
N VAL A 237 1.28 12.74 -13.98
CA VAL A 237 0.62 13.95 -13.48
C VAL A 237 1.16 15.12 -14.30
N ARG A 238 0.37 15.95 -15.01
CA ARG A 238 0.94 17.18 -15.61
C ARG A 238 0.96 18.33 -14.61
N ASP A 239 -0.13 18.50 -13.87
CA ASP A 239 -0.27 19.56 -12.87
C ASP A 239 -0.63 19.01 -11.48
N PRO A 240 0.34 18.88 -10.56
CA PRO A 240 0.10 18.42 -9.20
C PRO A 240 -0.85 19.29 -8.37
N ASN A 241 -1.09 20.54 -8.75
CA ASN A 241 -2.02 21.43 -8.02
C ASN A 241 -3.48 21.06 -8.24
N LEU A 242 -3.77 20.35 -9.34
CA LEU A 242 -5.12 20.06 -9.78
C LEU A 242 -5.52 18.61 -9.51
N VAL A 243 -4.71 17.85 -8.75
CA VAL A 243 -5.01 16.45 -8.48
C VAL A 243 -5.28 16.17 -7.01
N ASP A 244 -6.41 15.52 -6.79
CA ASP A 244 -6.94 15.12 -5.48
C ASP A 244 -6.81 13.59 -5.27
N PRO A 245 -6.74 13.11 -4.01
CA PRO A 245 -6.81 11.67 -3.70
C PRO A 245 -7.96 10.92 -4.39
N VAL A 246 -9.11 11.55 -4.59
CA VAL A 246 -10.25 10.92 -5.27
C VAL A 246 -9.95 10.57 -6.73
N ASP A 247 -9.09 11.34 -7.39
CA ASP A 247 -8.75 11.13 -8.80
C ASP A 247 -7.89 9.89 -8.98
N VAL A 248 -7.03 9.59 -8.01
CA VAL A 248 -6.25 8.35 -7.98
C VAL A 248 -7.18 7.14 -8.02
N ARG A 249 -8.23 7.12 -7.19
CA ARG A 249 -9.20 6.01 -7.17
C ARG A 249 -9.98 5.91 -8.48
N LYS A 250 -10.38 7.03 -9.09
CA LYS A 250 -11.07 7.04 -10.39
C LYS A 250 -10.18 6.51 -11.51
N ILE A 251 -8.93 6.95 -11.57
CA ILE A 251 -7.94 6.55 -12.59
C ILE A 251 -7.71 5.04 -12.53
N PHE A 252 -7.70 4.45 -11.34
CA PHE A 252 -7.36 3.05 -11.12
C PHE A 252 -8.56 2.16 -10.73
N ALA A 253 -9.81 2.64 -10.89
CA ALA A 253 -11.00 1.88 -10.49
C ALA A 253 -11.18 0.56 -11.28
N ASN A 254 -10.80 0.56 -12.56
CA ASN A 254 -11.05 -0.56 -13.47
C ASN A 254 -9.77 -1.35 -13.75
N GLU A 255 -9.41 -2.27 -12.84
CA GLU A 255 -8.37 -3.27 -13.10
C GLU A 255 -9.03 -4.52 -13.67
N HIS A 256 -8.64 -4.96 -14.87
CA HIS A 256 -9.15 -6.17 -15.54
C HIS A 256 -8.19 -7.36 -15.36
N ASP A 257 -8.66 -8.58 -15.66
CA ASP A 257 -7.81 -9.77 -15.64
C ASP A 257 -6.90 -9.82 -16.86
N PRO A 258 -5.56 -9.82 -16.69
CA PRO A 258 -4.63 -9.96 -17.82
C PRO A 258 -4.79 -11.29 -18.60
N ARG A 259 -5.54 -12.28 -18.08
CA ARG A 259 -5.95 -13.51 -18.78
C ARG A 259 -7.16 -13.30 -19.69
N GLU A 260 -7.97 -12.29 -19.43
CA GLU A 260 -9.18 -11.94 -20.18
C GLU A 260 -8.94 -10.86 -21.24
N TRP A 261 -7.67 -10.59 -21.56
CA TRP A 261 -7.27 -9.62 -22.57
C TRP A 261 -8.13 -9.76 -23.83
N ARG A 262 -8.81 -8.66 -24.20
CA ARG A 262 -9.61 -8.62 -25.43
C ARG A 262 -9.16 -7.47 -26.33
N PRO A 263 -9.01 -7.70 -27.64
CA PRO A 263 -8.55 -6.66 -28.58
C PRO A 263 -9.56 -5.52 -28.75
N ASP A 264 -10.83 -5.72 -28.37
CA ASP A 264 -11.94 -4.75 -28.43
C ASP A 264 -12.21 -4.05 -27.09
N ARG A 265 -11.58 -4.50 -25.99
CA ARG A 265 -11.59 -3.81 -24.69
C ARG A 265 -10.19 -3.31 -24.39
N TYR A 266 -9.98 -2.01 -24.51
CA TYR A 266 -8.72 -1.39 -24.12
C TYR A 266 -8.59 -1.45 -22.60
N ASP A 267 -7.87 -2.44 -22.08
CA ASP A 267 -7.54 -2.55 -20.67
C ASP A 267 -6.76 -1.32 -20.21
N TRP A 268 -7.43 -0.46 -19.45
CA TRP A 268 -6.88 0.79 -18.98
C TRP A 268 -6.02 0.56 -17.72
N GLY A 269 -4.69 0.78 -17.79
CA GLY A 269 -3.91 1.28 -16.63
C GLY A 269 -2.85 0.38 -15.98
N MET A 270 -2.50 -0.79 -16.51
CA MET A 270 -1.57 -1.72 -15.81
C MET A 270 -0.11 -1.58 -16.23
N ARG A 271 0.76 -0.92 -15.45
CA ARG A 271 2.21 -0.80 -15.75
C ARG A 271 3.08 -1.65 -14.80
N THR A 272 3.46 -2.85 -15.23
CA THR A 272 4.05 -3.92 -14.40
C THR A 272 5.57 -3.78 -14.15
N LEU A 273 5.98 -3.55 -12.90
CA LEU A 273 7.39 -3.45 -12.46
C LEU A 273 8.03 -4.81 -12.13
N LEU A 274 8.31 -5.64 -13.14
CA LEU A 274 8.86 -6.98 -12.91
C LEU A 274 10.37 -6.96 -12.82
N ARG A 275 10.95 -7.43 -11.71
CA ARG A 275 12.40 -7.69 -11.66
C ARG A 275 12.68 -9.11 -11.19
N ASN A 276 12.84 -10.03 -12.15
CA ASN A 276 13.73 -11.17 -11.94
C ASN A 276 14.45 -11.69 -13.19
N GLU A 277 14.26 -11.08 -14.37
CA GLU A 277 15.17 -11.21 -15.53
C GLU A 277 15.26 -9.85 -16.25
N ARG A 278 16.00 -8.93 -15.61
CA ARG A 278 16.49 -7.61 -16.05
C ARG A 278 15.52 -6.70 -16.82
N GLY A 279 14.62 -5.93 -16.17
CA GLY A 279 14.15 -4.61 -16.65
C GLY A 279 12.67 -4.28 -16.41
N CYS A 280 12.34 -2.98 -16.31
CA CYS A 280 10.99 -2.46 -16.03
C CYS A 280 10.07 -2.49 -17.28
N ALA A 281 8.84 -2.99 -17.17
CA ALA A 281 7.86 -2.98 -18.26
C ALA A 281 6.68 -2.04 -17.99
N PHE A 282 6.36 -1.18 -18.96
CA PHE A 282 5.28 -0.19 -18.88
C PHE A 282 4.21 -0.57 -19.92
N VAL A 283 2.92 -0.52 -19.59
CA VAL A 283 1.82 -0.75 -20.56
C VAL A 283 1.03 0.54 -20.79
N ASP A 284 0.64 0.75 -22.05
CA ASP A 284 0.00 1.95 -22.59
C ASP A 284 -1.54 1.95 -22.41
N VAL A 285 -2.18 3.13 -22.43
CA VAL A 285 -3.63 3.36 -22.26
C VAL A 285 -4.10 4.40 -23.27
N LYS A 286 -5.04 4.05 -24.16
CA LYS A 286 -5.40 4.92 -25.31
C LYS A 286 -6.78 5.59 -25.24
N ASP A 287 -7.83 5.04 -24.63
CA ASP A 287 -9.19 5.59 -24.89
C ASP A 287 -10.12 5.72 -23.68
N SER A 288 -10.20 6.90 -23.06
CA SER A 288 -11.44 7.54 -22.57
C SER A 288 -11.15 8.93 -21.96
N TYR A 289 -10.68 9.88 -22.77
CA TYR A 289 -10.28 11.23 -22.32
C TYR A 289 -11.31 12.33 -22.61
N ALA A 290 -12.57 11.97 -22.91
CA ALA A 290 -13.58 12.99 -23.24
C ALA A 290 -14.01 13.85 -22.03
N SER A 291 -13.59 13.51 -20.81
CA SER A 291 -13.98 14.23 -19.58
C SER A 291 -12.86 14.45 -18.56
N LEU A 292 -11.59 14.24 -18.93
CA LEU A 292 -10.47 14.61 -18.07
C LEU A 292 -10.10 16.07 -18.35
N ASP A 293 -9.81 16.81 -17.29
CA ASP A 293 -9.33 18.19 -17.36
C ASP A 293 -8.03 18.27 -18.19
N ASP A 294 -7.86 19.35 -18.97
CA ASP A 294 -6.73 19.54 -19.89
C ASP A 294 -5.34 19.46 -19.18
N SER A 295 -5.34 19.56 -17.84
CA SER A 295 -4.20 19.39 -16.95
C SER A 295 -3.65 17.94 -16.81
N VAL A 296 -4.15 16.95 -17.56
CA VAL A 296 -3.62 15.56 -17.50
C VAL A 296 -3.16 15.03 -18.87
N ALA A 297 -1.92 14.52 -18.94
CA ALA A 297 -1.32 13.90 -20.13
C ALA A 297 -1.47 12.42 -20.02
N VAL A 298 -1.95 11.82 -21.09
CA VAL A 298 -1.65 10.43 -21.34
C VAL A 298 -0.82 10.34 -22.59
N ILE A 299 0.37 9.76 -22.43
CA ILE A 299 1.33 9.57 -23.51
C ILE A 299 1.13 8.17 -24.05
N VAL A 300 0.71 8.14 -25.32
CA VAL A 300 0.43 6.95 -26.11
C VAL A 300 1.59 6.72 -27.09
N ARG A 301 2.15 5.51 -27.11
CA ARG A 301 3.04 5.02 -28.18
C ARG A 301 2.36 3.81 -28.83
N ASP A 302 1.64 4.03 -29.93
CA ASP A 302 0.97 2.95 -30.69
C ASP A 302 1.89 2.13 -31.61
N GLY A 303 3.21 2.20 -31.38
CA GLY A 303 4.22 1.51 -32.17
C GLY A 303 4.04 -0.01 -32.13
N ARG A 304 3.24 -0.52 -33.07
CA ARG A 304 2.87 -1.92 -33.31
C ARG A 304 3.97 -2.88 -32.84
N GLY A 305 3.71 -3.57 -31.73
CA GLY A 305 4.62 -4.57 -31.16
C GLY A 305 4.10 -5.17 -29.86
N GLU A 306 2.83 -5.58 -29.87
CA GLU A 306 2.12 -6.43 -28.92
C GLU A 306 3.01 -7.47 -28.18
N ARG A 307 2.72 -7.71 -26.88
CA ARG A 307 3.17 -8.83 -26.00
C ARG A 307 4.31 -8.58 -24.98
N VAL A 308 4.37 -7.46 -24.27
CA VAL A 308 5.52 -7.15 -23.37
C VAL A 308 5.25 -7.30 -21.85
N GLY A 309 4.02 -7.54 -21.41
CA GLY A 309 3.67 -7.66 -19.98
C GLY A 309 3.46 -9.10 -19.51
N ALA A 310 2.21 -9.46 -19.19
CA ALA A 310 1.87 -10.77 -18.60
C ALA A 310 2.13 -11.99 -19.49
N ALA A 311 1.98 -11.86 -20.82
CA ALA A 311 2.20 -12.94 -21.77
C ALA A 311 3.69 -13.33 -21.90
N ALA A 312 4.60 -12.35 -21.83
CA ALA A 312 6.04 -12.58 -21.89
C ALA A 312 6.58 -13.25 -20.61
N VAL A 313 6.03 -12.90 -19.44
CA VAL A 313 6.34 -13.55 -18.16
C VAL A 313 5.92 -15.01 -18.15
N ARG A 314 4.71 -15.29 -18.65
CA ARG A 314 4.15 -16.64 -18.73
C ARG A 314 4.96 -17.55 -19.66
N ALA A 315 5.30 -17.06 -20.87
CA ALA A 315 6.07 -17.82 -21.85
C ALA A 315 7.45 -18.26 -21.34
N ARG A 316 8.13 -17.42 -20.53
CA ARG A 316 9.44 -17.76 -19.94
C ARG A 316 9.35 -18.78 -18.81
N ARG A 317 8.36 -18.65 -17.92
CA ARG A 317 8.11 -19.64 -16.84
C ARG A 317 7.84 -21.04 -17.39
N GLU A 318 7.23 -21.13 -18.57
CA GLU A 318 6.82 -22.39 -19.19
C GLU A 318 7.85 -22.95 -20.19
N GLY A 319 9.02 -22.32 -20.33
CA GLY A 319 10.07 -22.76 -21.24
C GLY A 319 9.69 -22.72 -22.73
N ARG A 320 8.62 -22.00 -23.08
CA ARG A 320 8.13 -21.89 -24.45
C ARG A 320 8.90 -20.80 -25.20
N THR A 321 10.06 -21.17 -25.74
CA THR A 321 10.64 -20.48 -26.91
C THR A 321 10.13 -21.19 -28.16
N ASP A 322 8.86 -21.01 -28.52
CA ASP A 322 8.24 -21.79 -29.59
C ASP A 322 8.92 -21.50 -30.93
N GLU A 323 9.66 -22.49 -31.45
CA GLU A 323 10.11 -22.58 -32.84
C GLU A 323 8.89 -22.64 -33.77
N GLY A 324 8.35 -21.47 -34.16
CA GLY A 324 7.27 -21.39 -35.14
C GLY A 324 6.25 -20.28 -34.95
N SER A 325 6.25 -19.57 -33.81
CA SER A 325 5.49 -18.34 -33.65
C SER A 325 6.41 -17.12 -33.81
N SER A 326 5.93 -16.04 -34.43
CA SER A 326 6.72 -14.80 -34.55
C SER A 326 7.34 -14.44 -33.20
N PRO A 327 8.65 -14.19 -33.12
CA PRO A 327 9.34 -14.01 -31.85
C PRO A 327 8.65 -12.91 -31.06
N ILE A 328 8.22 -13.24 -29.84
CA ILE A 328 7.79 -12.23 -28.87
C ILE A 328 8.94 -11.23 -28.78
N PRO A 329 8.74 -9.93 -29.08
CA PRO A 329 9.81 -8.95 -29.00
C PRO A 329 10.43 -9.03 -27.61
N ALA A 330 11.75 -9.15 -27.54
CA ALA A 330 12.46 -9.06 -26.27
C ALA A 330 12.04 -7.75 -25.60
N PRO A 331 11.71 -7.74 -24.30
CA PRO A 331 11.38 -6.49 -23.62
C PRO A 331 12.55 -5.53 -23.79
N VAL A 332 12.23 -4.27 -24.09
CA VAL A 332 13.24 -3.22 -24.07
C VAL A 332 13.55 -2.96 -22.61
N TYR A 333 14.78 -3.26 -22.24
CA TYR A 333 15.25 -3.19 -20.87
C TYR A 333 15.97 -1.88 -20.65
N TYR A 334 15.44 -1.09 -19.72
CA TYR A 334 16.07 0.13 -19.27
C TYR A 334 16.73 -0.13 -17.90
N PRO A 335 17.86 0.55 -17.62
CA PRO A 335 18.61 0.35 -16.39
C PRO A 335 17.83 0.77 -15.12
N ASP A 336 16.87 1.70 -15.26
CA ASP A 336 15.97 2.17 -14.21
C ASP A 336 14.63 2.69 -14.81
N ALA A 337 13.63 2.90 -13.95
CA ALA A 337 12.34 3.44 -14.36
C ALA A 337 12.45 4.84 -15.01
N ARG A 338 13.41 5.67 -14.59
CA ARG A 338 13.66 7.03 -15.14
C ARG A 338 14.08 6.99 -16.61
N SER A 339 14.98 6.08 -16.95
CA SER A 339 15.48 5.88 -18.30
C SER A 339 14.37 5.41 -19.24
N THR A 340 13.44 4.62 -18.71
CA THR A 340 12.27 4.16 -19.46
C THR A 340 11.28 5.29 -19.72
N LEU A 341 10.99 6.10 -18.70
CA LEU A 341 9.99 7.17 -18.77
C LEU A 341 10.50 8.38 -19.55
N ARG A 342 11.82 8.65 -19.55
CA ARG A 342 12.40 9.78 -20.30
C ARG A 342 12.06 9.83 -21.79
N GLU A 343 11.81 8.68 -22.43
CA GLU A 343 11.41 8.63 -23.84
C GLU A 343 9.91 8.89 -24.08
N GLY A 344 9.09 8.71 -23.04
CA GLY A 344 7.63 8.74 -23.10
C GLY A 344 6.96 9.64 -22.06
N SER A 345 7.71 10.49 -21.36
CA SER A 345 7.22 11.49 -20.41
C SER A 345 7.07 12.85 -21.09
N SER A 346 6.13 13.67 -20.61
CA SER A 346 6.06 15.07 -21.02
C SER A 346 7.32 15.82 -20.57
N ARG A 347 7.54 17.03 -21.10
CA ARG A 347 8.65 17.87 -20.62
C ARG A 347 8.54 18.16 -19.12
N GLY A 348 7.35 18.53 -18.63
CA GLY A 348 7.12 18.80 -17.21
C GLY A 348 7.28 17.58 -16.31
N GLY A 349 6.84 16.40 -16.76
CA GLY A 349 7.07 15.15 -16.02
C GLY A 349 8.56 14.81 -15.87
N ARG A 350 9.35 15.05 -16.93
CA ARG A 350 10.81 14.85 -16.91
C ARG A 350 11.52 15.85 -16.02
N GLU A 351 11.17 17.13 -16.13
CA GLU A 351 11.74 18.18 -15.28
C GLU A 351 11.48 17.87 -13.80
N ARG A 352 10.27 17.42 -13.43
CA ARG A 352 9.98 17.00 -12.04
C ARG A 352 10.81 15.80 -11.57
N MET A 353 10.99 14.77 -12.40
CA MET A 353 11.86 13.64 -12.04
C MET A 353 13.34 14.04 -11.97
N ASP A 354 13.76 15.02 -12.77
CA ASP A 354 15.15 15.47 -12.85
C ASP A 354 15.52 16.46 -11.73
N ASP A 355 14.56 17.30 -11.33
CA ASP A 355 14.70 18.32 -10.29
C ASP A 355 14.44 17.76 -8.88
N ALA A 356 13.83 16.58 -8.76
CA ALA A 356 13.65 15.92 -7.47
C ALA A 356 14.99 15.65 -6.80
N ALA A 357 15.13 16.09 -5.55
CA ALA A 357 16.33 15.82 -4.76
C ALA A 357 16.54 14.30 -4.62
N ALA A 358 17.75 13.82 -4.90
CA ALA A 358 18.08 12.40 -4.80
C ALA A 358 17.77 11.82 -3.40
N SER A 359 17.92 12.65 -2.37
CA SER A 359 17.57 12.34 -0.99
C SER A 359 16.06 12.27 -0.74
N ALA A 360 15.23 13.08 -1.41
CA ALA A 360 13.77 12.95 -1.35
C ALA A 360 13.28 11.66 -2.02
N THR A 361 13.88 11.29 -3.16
CA THR A 361 13.65 9.98 -3.81
C THR A 361 14.05 8.82 -2.90
N ALA A 362 15.24 8.89 -2.27
CA ALA A 362 15.69 7.87 -1.34
C ALA A 362 14.78 7.77 -0.10
N THR A 363 14.31 8.89 0.43
CA THR A 363 13.39 8.93 1.58
C THR A 363 12.03 8.32 1.23
N THR A 364 11.53 8.57 0.01
CA THR A 364 10.30 7.94 -0.51
C THR A 364 10.45 6.43 -0.61
N ALA A 365 11.54 5.96 -1.21
CA ALA A 365 11.84 4.53 -1.33
C ALA A 365 11.94 3.85 0.04
N GLU A 366 12.63 4.48 0.98
CA GLU A 366 12.77 3.97 2.34
C GLU A 366 11.41 3.91 3.08
N THR A 367 10.58 4.94 2.93
CA THR A 367 9.22 4.95 3.51
C THR A 367 8.39 3.77 2.99
N LEU A 368 8.37 3.55 1.68
CA LEU A 368 7.64 2.42 1.07
C LEU A 368 8.17 1.07 1.55
N ARG A 369 9.50 0.94 1.67
CA ARG A 369 10.16 -0.28 2.16
C ARG A 369 9.80 -0.58 3.61
N LEU A 370 9.83 0.43 4.48
CA LEU A 370 9.48 0.30 5.89
C LEU A 370 8.01 -0.09 6.07
N LEU A 371 7.12 0.44 5.22
CA LEU A 371 5.71 0.07 5.18
C LEU A 371 5.48 -1.36 4.66
N GLY A 372 6.42 -1.93 3.89
CA GLY A 372 6.29 -3.28 3.32
C GLY A 372 5.16 -3.37 2.28
N VAL A 373 4.96 -2.30 1.51
CA VAL A 373 3.79 -2.10 0.63
C VAL A 373 3.64 -3.17 -0.47
N PHE A 374 4.69 -3.87 -0.85
CA PHE A 374 4.58 -4.93 -1.87
C PHE A 374 4.27 -6.29 -1.24
N SER A 375 4.85 -6.56 -0.07
CA SER A 375 4.66 -7.81 0.66
C SER A 375 3.32 -7.88 1.39
N PHE A 376 2.88 -6.76 1.98
CA PHE A 376 1.77 -6.72 2.93
C PHE A 376 0.44 -6.17 2.38
N THR A 377 0.32 -5.99 1.07
CA THR A 377 -0.91 -5.56 0.42
C THR A 377 -1.71 -6.72 -0.18
N ARG A 378 -3.03 -6.68 0.01
CA ARG A 378 -4.04 -7.59 -0.52
C ARG A 378 -5.28 -6.80 -0.94
N GLU A 379 -5.31 -6.39 -2.21
CA GLU A 379 -6.51 -5.80 -2.82
C GLU A 379 -7.64 -6.85 -2.93
N ARG A 380 -8.86 -6.42 -2.58
CA ARG A 380 -10.07 -7.26 -2.69
C ARG A 380 -10.50 -7.41 -4.15
N GLU A 381 -11.20 -8.50 -4.45
CA GLU A 381 -11.93 -8.58 -5.72
C GLU A 381 -13.08 -7.57 -5.70
N PRO A 382 -13.33 -6.88 -6.82
CA PRO A 382 -14.63 -6.25 -7.01
C PRO A 382 -15.70 -7.35 -6.94
N GLU A 383 -16.78 -7.10 -6.21
CA GLU A 383 -17.92 -8.01 -6.21
C GLU A 383 -18.42 -8.16 -7.65
N PRO A 384 -18.74 -9.38 -8.10
CA PRO A 384 -19.29 -9.56 -9.45
C PRO A 384 -20.55 -8.70 -9.58
N GLU A 385 -20.63 -7.92 -10.67
CA GLU A 385 -21.83 -7.16 -10.96
C GLU A 385 -23.04 -8.12 -10.96
N PRO A 386 -24.16 -7.76 -10.30
CA PRO A 386 -25.35 -8.59 -10.33
C PRO A 386 -25.77 -8.79 -11.79
N GLU A 387 -26.03 -10.04 -12.18
CA GLU A 387 -26.48 -10.34 -13.54
C GLU A 387 -27.71 -9.47 -13.87
N PRO A 388 -27.74 -8.85 -15.07
CA PRO A 388 -28.89 -8.05 -15.47
C PRO A 388 -30.14 -8.94 -15.46
N GLU A 389 -31.20 -8.47 -14.81
CA GLU A 389 -32.48 -9.19 -14.79
C GLU A 389 -32.93 -9.44 -16.24
N PRO A 390 -33.37 -10.68 -16.57
CA PRO A 390 -33.81 -10.99 -17.92
C PRO A 390 -34.96 -10.07 -18.32
N GLU A 391 -34.83 -9.41 -19.47
CA GLU A 391 -35.90 -8.57 -20.02
C GLU A 391 -37.19 -9.40 -20.13
N PRO A 392 -38.35 -8.84 -19.74
CA PRO A 392 -39.61 -9.56 -19.87
C PRO A 392 -39.89 -9.85 -21.34
N GLU A 393 -40.15 -11.12 -21.66
CA GLU A 393 -40.49 -11.56 -23.01
C GLU A 393 -41.74 -10.82 -23.54
N PRO A 394 -41.76 -10.45 -24.84
CA PRO A 394 -42.79 -9.59 -25.44
C PRO A 394 -44.19 -10.22 -25.56
#